data_AF-A0A4Q6AVI7-F1
#
_entry.id   AF-A0A4Q6AVI7-F1
#
_cell.length_a   1.000
_cell.length_b   1.000
_cell.length_c   1.000
_cell.angle_alpha   90.00
_cell.angle_beta   90.00
_cell.angle_gamma   90.00
#
_symmetry.space_group_name_H-M   'P 1'
#
loop_
_entity.id
_entity.type
_entity.pdbx_description
1 polymer ?
#
loop_
_entity_poly.entity_id
_entity_poly.type
_entity_poly.pdbx_seq_one_letter_code
_entity_poly.pdbx_strand_id
1 'polypeptide(L)' 'MRTIKNLKIFLFACLVAILSITACTKEEQPASKASGNPVANKLDPERASGNTVLTITGSGLGDITSIVFEKGNVPASF' A
#
# COMPACT_ATOMS: atom_id res chain seq x y z
N MET A 1 30.56 45.51 -2.05
CA MET A 1 30.87 44.06 -2.22
C MET A 1 30.26 43.16 -1.15
N ARG A 2 30.23 43.54 0.14
CA ARG A 2 29.71 42.70 1.25
C ARG A 2 28.21 42.34 1.10
N THR A 3 27.38 43.30 0.72
CA THR A 3 25.92 43.12 0.49
C THR A 3 25.60 42.18 -0.66
N ILE A 4 26.36 42.23 -1.75
CA ILE A 4 26.19 41.36 -2.93
C ILE A 4 26.59 39.91 -2.60
N LYS A 5 27.62 39.71 -1.77
CA LYS A 5 28.00 38.37 -1.29
C LYS A 5 26.90 37.76 -0.40
N ASN A 6 26.33 38.56 0.51
CA ASN A 6 25.25 38.11 1.39
C ASN A 6 23.97 37.79 0.62
N LEU A 7 23.67 38.56 -0.43
CA LEU A 7 22.53 38.30 -1.31
C LEU A 7 22.68 36.98 -2.08
N LYS A 8 23.87 36.68 -2.62
CA LYS A 8 24.14 35.41 -3.31
C LYS A 8 24.07 34.21 -2.37
N ILE A 9 24.58 34.36 -1.14
CA ILE A 9 24.48 33.31 -0.10
C ILE A 9 23.02 33.06 0.27
N PHE A 10 22.23 34.11 0.42
CA PHE A 10 20.80 34.00 0.70
C PHE A 10 20.05 33.30 -0.45
N LEU A 11 20.35 33.65 -1.70
CA LEU A 11 19.72 33.07 -2.89
C LEU A 11 20.08 31.58 -3.05
N PHE A 12 21.34 31.22 -2.76
CA PHE A 12 21.79 29.83 -2.76
C PHE A 12 21.15 29.00 -1.64
N ALA A 13 21.00 29.56 -0.44
CA ALA A 13 20.30 28.91 0.67
C ALA A 13 18.82 28.64 0.36
N CYS A 14 18.16 29.58 -0.32
CA CYS A 14 16.76 29.44 -0.72
C CYS A 14 16.58 28.32 -1.76
N LEU A 15 17.51 28.20 -2.72
CA LEU A 15 17.49 27.14 -3.74
C LEU A 15 17.65 25.73 -3.12
N VAL A 16 18.54 25.58 -2.14
CA VAL A 16 18.76 24.30 -1.44
C VAL A 16 17.54 23.91 -0.59
N ALA A 17 16.87 24.89 0.02
CA ALA A 17 15.66 24.65 0.81
C ALA A 17 14.51 24.11 -0.05
N ILE A 18 14.31 24.62 -1.27
CA ILE A 18 13.24 24.20 -2.18
C ILE A 18 13.44 22.74 -2.64
N LEU A 19 14.68 22.31 -2.89
CA LEU A 19 14.99 20.93 -3.33
C LEU A 19 14.77 19.89 -2.23
N SER A 20 14.78 20.30 -0.95
CA SER A 20 14.63 19.38 0.18
C SER A 20 13.18 18.96 0.42
N ILE A 21 12.20 19.73 -0.08
CA ILE A 21 10.76 19.51 0.15
C ILE A 21 10.13 18.61 -0.94
N THR A 22 10.75 18.52 -2.12
CA THR A 22 10.26 17.70 -3.25
C THR A 22 10.66 16.23 -3.19
N ALA A 23 11.57 15.83 -2.28
CA ALA A 23 11.98 14.44 -2.10
C ALA A 23 10.99 13.59 -1.26
N CYS A 24 9.91 14.19 -0.74
CA CYS A 24 8.85 13.51 -0.01
C CYS A 24 7.59 13.33 -0.86
N THR A 25 7.73 12.82 -2.08
CA THR A 25 6.60 12.25 -2.80
C THR A 25 6.44 10.82 -2.29
N LYS A 26 5.49 10.60 -1.38
CA LYS A 26 5.01 9.24 -1.09
C LYS A 26 4.41 8.73 -2.41
N GLU A 27 5.20 7.97 -3.16
CA GLU A 27 4.77 7.26 -4.36
C GLU A 27 3.54 6.44 -3.96
N GLU A 28 2.35 6.95 -4.30
CA GLU A 28 1.10 6.26 -4.12
C GLU A 28 1.12 5.12 -5.14
N GLN A 29 1.63 3.97 -4.70
CA GLN A 29 1.58 2.77 -5.53
C GLN A 29 0.11 2.53 -5.88
N PRO A 30 -0.24 2.47 -7.17
CA PRO A 30 -1.62 2.25 -7.56
C PRO A 30 -2.09 0.96 -6.89
N ALA A 31 -3.23 1.03 -6.21
CA ALA A 31 -3.84 -0.15 -5.61
C ALA A 31 -3.98 -1.24 -6.68
N SER A 32 -3.75 -2.50 -6.28
CA SER A 32 -3.97 -3.65 -7.17
C SER A 32 -5.38 -3.56 -7.76
N LYS A 33 -5.52 -3.90 -9.04
CA LYS A 33 -6.79 -3.94 -9.76
C LYS A 33 -7.28 -5.38 -9.91
N ALA A 34 -8.58 -5.53 -10.11
CA ALA A 34 -9.15 -6.82 -10.48
C ALA A 34 -8.55 -7.31 -11.81
N SER A 35 -8.23 -8.60 -11.87
CA SER A 35 -7.90 -9.31 -13.10
C SER A 35 -9.08 -10.18 -13.53
N GLY A 36 -9.24 -10.42 -14.83
CA GLY A 36 -10.18 -11.44 -15.34
C GLY A 36 -9.78 -12.87 -14.97
N ASN A 37 -8.55 -13.06 -14.48
CA ASN A 37 -8.04 -14.31 -13.94
C ASN A 37 -7.25 -14.02 -12.65
N PRO A 38 -7.92 -13.79 -11.51
CA PRO A 38 -7.26 -13.57 -10.23
C PRO A 38 -6.58 -14.87 -9.75
N VAL A 39 -5.45 -14.74 -9.06
CA VAL A 39 -4.71 -15.89 -8.53
C VAL A 39 -4.56 -15.74 -7.02
N ALA A 40 -5.02 -16.73 -6.26
CA ALA A 40 -4.80 -16.82 -4.81
C ALA A 40 -3.72 -17.88 -4.53
N ASN A 41 -2.56 -17.44 -4.05
CA ASN A 41 -1.40 -18.31 -3.82
C ASN A 41 -1.33 -18.82 -2.38
N LYS A 42 -1.78 -18.02 -1.41
CA LYS A 42 -1.73 -18.35 0.01
C LYS A 42 -2.98 -17.85 0.73
N LEU A 43 -3.46 -18.65 1.68
CA LEU A 43 -4.44 -18.26 2.69
C LEU A 43 -3.79 -18.46 4.07
N ASP A 44 -3.81 -17.43 4.92
CA ASP A 44 -3.18 -17.47 6.24
C ASP A 44 -4.12 -16.91 7.32
N PRO A 45 -4.41 -17.67 8.39
CA PRO A 45 -4.13 -19.11 8.53
C PRO A 45 -4.94 -19.96 7.53
N GLU A 46 -4.43 -21.15 7.18
CA GLU A 46 -5.15 -22.09 6.27
C GLU A 46 -6.41 -22.70 6.91
N ARG A 47 -6.46 -22.71 8.24
CA ARG A 47 -7.59 -23.22 9.03
C ARG A 47 -7.81 -22.32 10.23
N ALA A 48 -9.05 -22.03 10.52
CA ALA A 48 -9.43 -21.26 11.69
C ALA A 48 -10.88 -21.53 12.11
N SER A 49 -11.23 -21.11 13.32
CA SER A 49 -12.62 -21.03 13.78
C SER A 49 -13.39 -19.99 12.98
N GLY A 50 -14.73 -20.04 13.07
CA GLY A 50 -15.57 -18.94 12.59
C GLY A 50 -15.15 -17.60 13.19
N ASN A 51 -15.38 -16.51 12.46
CA ASN A 51 -15.00 -15.14 12.82
C ASN A 51 -13.49 -14.85 12.90
N THR A 52 -12.62 -15.77 12.49
CA THR A 52 -11.18 -15.46 12.38
C THR A 52 -10.87 -14.66 11.12
N VAL A 53 -10.08 -13.60 11.26
CA VAL A 53 -9.57 -12.81 10.13
C VAL A 53 -8.56 -13.65 9.34
N LEU A 54 -8.78 -13.75 8.03
CA LEU A 54 -7.90 -14.47 7.12
C LEU A 54 -7.24 -13.48 6.16
N THR A 55 -6.00 -13.77 5.79
CA THR A 55 -5.25 -13.04 4.77
C THR A 55 -5.09 -13.91 3.53
N ILE A 56 -5.53 -13.40 2.37
CA ILE A 56 -5.25 -14.02 1.07
C ILE A 56 -4.12 -13.25 0.40
N THR A 57 -3.08 -13.95 -0.04
CA THR A 57 -1.99 -13.38 -0.83
C THR A 57 -2.03 -13.95 -2.24
N GLY A 58 -1.86 -13.07 -3.23
CA GLY A 58 -1.89 -13.44 -4.64
C GLY A 58 -1.84 -12.24 -5.57
N SER A 59 -2.34 -12.39 -6.79
CA SER A 59 -2.33 -11.36 -7.83
C SER A 59 -3.71 -11.14 -8.46
N GLY A 60 -3.95 -9.90 -8.93
CA GLY A 60 -5.23 -9.52 -9.51
C GLY A 60 -6.41 -9.54 -8.53
N LEU A 61 -6.13 -9.49 -7.23
CA LEU A 61 -7.11 -9.56 -6.14
C LEU A 61 -7.72 -8.18 -5.79
N GLY A 62 -7.29 -7.13 -6.48
CA GLY A 62 -7.88 -5.81 -6.34
C GLY A 62 -9.37 -5.81 -6.65
N ASP A 63 -10.13 -4.92 -6.04
CA ASP A 63 -11.55 -4.69 -6.34
C ASP A 63 -12.46 -5.96 -6.24
N ILE A 64 -12.06 -7.01 -5.51
CA ILE A 64 -12.91 -8.19 -5.24
C ILE A 64 -14.16 -7.76 -4.46
N THR A 65 -15.35 -8.19 -4.92
CA THR A 65 -16.65 -7.82 -4.34
C THR A 65 -17.34 -8.93 -3.56
N SER A 66 -16.92 -10.19 -3.74
CA SER A 66 -17.53 -11.35 -3.08
C SER A 66 -16.49 -12.44 -2.84
N ILE A 67 -16.62 -13.10 -1.69
CA ILE A 67 -15.85 -14.28 -1.31
C ILE A 67 -16.86 -15.31 -0.81
N VAL A 68 -16.85 -16.50 -1.43
CA VAL A 68 -17.75 -17.60 -1.08
C VAL A 68 -16.92 -18.74 -0.50
N PHE A 69 -17.25 -19.16 0.71
CA PHE A 69 -16.71 -20.38 1.31
C PHE A 69 -17.68 -21.53 1.03
N GLU A 70 -17.36 -22.41 0.08
CA GLU A 70 -18.29 -23.43 -0.44
C GLU A 70 -18.73 -24.49 0.59
N LYS A 71 -17.98 -24.67 1.68
CA LYS A 71 -18.35 -25.63 2.73
C LYS A 71 -19.09 -24.92 3.87
N GLY A 72 -20.42 -24.93 3.79
CA GLY A 72 -21.33 -24.53 4.87
C GLY A 72 -21.34 -25.46 6.10
N ASN A 73 -20.23 -26.12 6.41
CA ASN A 73 -20.10 -27.02 7.54
C ASN A 73 -18.73 -26.80 8.18
N VAL A 74 -18.50 -25.60 8.72
CA VAL A 74 -17.43 -25.40 9.71
C VAL A 74 -18.03 -25.95 11.01
N PRO A 75 -17.58 -27.11 11.54
CA PRO A 75 -18.07 -27.59 12.83
C PRO A 75 -17.65 -26.55 13.87
N ALA A 76 -18.60 -25.72 14.30
CA ALA A 76 -18.40 -24.84 15.43
C ALA A 76 -18.60 -25.70 16.67
N SER A 77 -17.51 -26.11 17.31
CA SER A 77 -17.57 -26.56 18.70
C SER A 77 -17.96 -25.35 19.52
N PHE A 78 -19.23 -25.26 19.92
CA PHE A 78 -19.60 -24.45 21.08
C PHE A 78 -19.32 -25.25 22.35
#